data_AF-T1GTW2-F1
#
_entry.id   AF-T1GTW2-F1
#
_cell.length_a   1.000
_cell.length_b   1.000
_cell.length_c   1.000
_cell.angle_alpha   90.00
_cell.angle_beta   90.00
_cell.angle_gamma   90.00
#
_symmetry.space_group_name_H-M   'P 1'
#
loop_
_entity.id
_entity.type
_entity.pdbx_description
1 polymer ?
#
loop_
_entity_poly.entity_id
_entity_poly.type
_entity_poly.pdbx_seq_one_letter_code
_entity_poly.pdbx_strand_id
1 'polypeptide(L)'
;VTVIDTSDPDWWKGKCLGRVGFFPSKYCARLNAGEKPLQVTHNLQVSDSDRGENMTLLRDQIVIQTEEEINGMVRVRSAENRQGYCPMKYLQEV
;
A
#
# COMPACT_ATOMS: atom_id res chain seq x y z
N VAL A 1 -9.96 -7.02 3.13
CA VAL A 1 -11.18 -6.67 3.89
C VAL A 1 -12.08 -5.81 2.99
N THR A 2 -13.40 -5.99 3.05
CA THR A 2 -14.35 -5.08 2.38
C THR A 2 -14.98 -4.19 3.43
N VAL A 3 -14.81 -2.87 3.30
CA VAL A 3 -15.39 -1.88 4.21
C VAL A 3 -16.91 -1.81 3.97
N ILE A 4 -17.69 -1.78 5.05
CA ILE A 4 -19.16 -1.72 5.04
C ILE A 4 -19.65 -0.40 5.63
N ASP A 5 -19.00 0.10 6.69
CA ASP A 5 -19.40 1.32 7.39
C ASP A 5 -18.15 2.11 7.83
N THR A 6 -18.18 3.41 7.58
CA THR A 6 -17.13 4.40 7.92
C THR A 6 -17.69 5.58 8.71
N SER A 7 -18.88 5.45 9.33
CA SER A 7 -19.49 6.53 10.11
C SER A 7 -18.66 6.94 11.33
N ASP A 8 -17.91 6.02 11.93
CA ASP A 8 -16.88 6.34 12.93
C ASP A 8 -15.52 6.55 12.24
N PRO A 9 -14.80 7.66 12.51
CA PRO A 9 -13.55 7.99 11.84
C PRO A 9 -12.37 7.09 12.23
N ASP A 10 -12.36 6.52 13.44
CA ASP A 10 -11.27 5.70 13.97
C ASP A 10 -11.57 4.20 13.84
N TRP A 11 -12.84 3.80 13.82
CA TRP A 11 -13.28 2.40 13.79
C TRP A 11 -14.24 2.11 12.64
N TRP A 12 -13.75 1.40 11.64
CA TRP A 12 -14.59 0.99 10.51
C TRP A 12 -15.16 -0.40 10.72
N LYS A 13 -16.37 -0.62 10.19
CA LYS A 13 -16.96 -1.95 10.10
C LYS A 13 -16.66 -2.55 8.74
N GLY A 14 -16.36 -3.83 8.68
CA GLY A 14 -16.22 -4.52 7.41
C GLY A 14 -16.26 -6.03 7.51
N LYS A 15 -16.13 -6.68 6.35
CA LYS A 15 -16.20 -8.12 6.17
C LYS A 15 -14.86 -8.67 5.70
N CYS A 16 -14.39 -9.73 6.33
CA CYS A 16 -13.19 -10.45 5.95
C CYS A 16 -13.43 -11.95 6.13
N LEU A 17 -13.21 -12.74 5.06
CA LEU A 17 -13.36 -14.20 5.07
C LEU A 17 -14.69 -14.67 5.72
N GLY A 18 -15.80 -14.03 5.33
CA GLY A 18 -17.14 -14.34 5.85
C GLY A 18 -17.49 -13.73 7.21
N ARG A 19 -16.51 -13.23 7.98
CA ARG A 19 -16.72 -12.61 9.30
C ARG A 19 -16.93 -11.11 9.17
N VAL A 20 -17.78 -10.55 10.02
CA VAL A 20 -18.04 -9.11 10.11
C VAL A 20 -17.60 -8.60 11.48
N GLY A 21 -16.92 -7.46 11.52
CA GLY A 21 -16.44 -6.86 12.76
C GLY A 21 -15.91 -5.44 12.54
N PHE A 22 -15.40 -4.85 13.61
CA PHE A 22 -14.76 -3.54 13.60
C PHE A 22 -13.24 -3.67 13.53
N PHE A 23 -12.60 -2.73 12.86
CA PHE A 23 -11.15 -2.61 12.80
C PHE A 23 -10.73 -1.13 12.74
N PRO A 24 -9.51 -0.80 13.22
CA PRO A 24 -9.02 0.57 13.18
C PRO A 24 -8.83 1.06 11.75
N SER A 25 -9.37 2.24 11.42
CA SER A 25 -9.28 2.83 10.09
C SER A 25 -7.82 3.07 9.66
N LYS A 26 -6.96 3.46 10.61
CA LYS A 26 -5.54 3.80 10.39
C LYS A 26 -4.67 2.62 9.93
N TYR A 27 -5.16 1.39 10.02
CA TYR A 27 -4.45 0.17 9.61
C TYR A 27 -4.86 -0.28 8.21
N CYS A 28 -5.66 0.52 7.51
CA CYS A 28 -6.15 0.23 6.17
C CYS A 28 -5.67 1.28 5.19
N ALA A 29 -5.29 0.82 4.00
CA ALA A 29 -5.15 1.66 2.82
C ALA A 29 -6.23 1.26 1.81
N ARG A 30 -6.83 2.24 1.14
CA ARG A 30 -7.74 1.98 0.02
C ARG A 30 -6.97 1.25 -1.09
N LEU A 31 -7.59 0.27 -1.71
CA LEU A 31 -7.09 -0.40 -2.92
C LEU A 31 -8.11 -0.15 -4.04
N ASN A 32 -7.66 0.49 -5.11
CA ASN A 32 -8.46 0.79 -6.30
C ASN A 32 -8.38 -0.38 -7.30
N ALA A 33 -9.30 -0.39 -8.27
CA ALA A 33 -9.25 -1.39 -9.34
C ALA A 33 -7.95 -1.26 -10.14
N GLY A 34 -7.30 -2.39 -10.43
CA GLY A 34 -6.02 -2.45 -11.15
C GLY A 34 -4.78 -2.25 -10.28
N GLU A 35 -4.92 -1.77 -9.05
CA GLU A 35 -3.80 -1.68 -8.10
C GLU A 35 -3.51 -3.04 -7.45
N LYS A 36 -2.25 -3.28 -7.09
CA LYS A 36 -1.82 -4.52 -6.44
C LYS A 36 -1.11 -4.26 -5.11
N PRO A 37 -1.50 -4.91 -4.01
CA PRO A 37 -0.76 -4.83 -2.76
C PRO A 37 0.52 -5.67 -2.87
N LEU A 38 1.65 -5.09 -2.45
CA LEU A 38 2.96 -5.73 -2.46
C LEU A 38 3.63 -5.56 -1.10
N GLN A 39 4.39 -6.56 -0.66
CA GLN A 39 5.24 -6.51 0.52
C GLN A 39 6.68 -6.22 0.12
N VAL A 40 7.29 -5.28 0.83
CA VAL A 40 8.70 -4.93 0.68
C VAL A 40 9.59 -6.01 1.31
N THR A 41 10.58 -6.51 0.58
CA THR A 41 11.43 -7.62 1.04
C THR A 41 12.73 -7.17 1.72
N HIS A 42 13.14 -5.92 1.50
CA HIS A 42 14.39 -5.32 2.01
C HIS A 42 14.20 -3.84 2.36
N ASN A 43 14.98 -3.30 3.29
CA ASN A 43 14.99 -1.86 3.53
C ASN A 43 15.65 -1.13 2.35
N LEU A 44 14.99 -0.11 1.79
CA LEU A 44 15.54 0.68 0.71
C LEU A 44 15.04 2.14 0.72
N GLN A 45 15.84 3.03 0.17
CA GLN A 45 15.43 4.41 -0.14
C GLN A 45 15.01 4.49 -1.60
N VAL A 46 13.83 5.07 -1.85
CA VAL A 46 13.32 5.36 -3.18
C VAL A 46 13.07 6.85 -3.32
N SER A 47 13.19 7.39 -4.53
CA SER A 47 12.89 8.79 -4.80
C SER A 47 11.38 9.01 -4.86
N ASP A 48 10.89 9.99 -4.12
CA ASP A 48 9.50 10.46 -4.15
C ASP A 48 9.32 11.38 -5.35
N SER A 49 8.61 10.89 -6.37
CA SER A 49 8.46 11.59 -7.65
C SER A 49 7.73 12.93 -7.52
N ASP A 50 6.86 13.05 -6.51
CA ASP A 50 5.95 14.19 -6.39
C ASP A 50 6.54 15.26 -5.46
N ARG A 51 7.35 14.84 -4.48
CA ARG A 51 7.92 15.74 -3.46
C ARG A 51 9.38 16.09 -3.69
N GLY A 52 10.09 15.35 -4.56
CA GLY A 52 11.53 15.52 -4.76
C GLY A 52 12.37 15.13 -3.54
N GLU A 53 11.78 14.38 -2.61
CA GLU A 53 12.42 13.89 -1.38
C GLU A 53 12.65 12.38 -1.48
N ASN A 54 13.43 11.81 -0.56
CA ASN A 54 13.54 10.34 -0.46
C ASN A 54 12.45 9.78 0.46
N MET A 55 11.89 8.64 0.08
CA MET A 55 11.04 7.80 0.92
C MET A 55 11.80 6.54 1.32
N THR A 56 11.78 6.20 2.60
CA THR A 56 12.32 4.93 3.08
C THR A 56 11.20 3.89 3.10
N LEU A 57 11.41 2.79 2.39
CA LEU A 57 10.59 1.59 2.45
C LEU A 57 11.28 0.58 3.37
N LEU A 58 10.55 0.07 4.35
CA LEU A 58 11.05 -0.91 5.31
C LEU A 58 10.63 -2.32 4.92
N ARG A 59 11.45 -3.30 5.29
CA ARG A 59 11.11 -4.73 5.16
C ARG A 59 9.78 -5.01 5.86
N ASP A 60 8.97 -5.86 5.23
CA ASP A 60 7.63 -6.27 5.65
C ASP A 60 6.57 -5.16 5.58
N GLN A 61 6.93 -3.95 5.12
CA GLN A 61 5.96 -2.89 4.83
C GLN A 61 5.11 -3.25 3.61
N ILE A 62 3.81 -2.99 3.71
CA ILE A 62 2.89 -3.08 2.57
C ILE A 62 2.88 -1.76 1.80
N VAL A 63 3.08 -1.86 0.49
CA VAL A 63 2.93 -0.79 -0.50
C VAL A 63 1.94 -1.21 -1.56
N ILE A 64 1.47 -0.26 -2.36
CA ILE A 64 0.49 -0.52 -3.42
C ILE A 64 1.10 -0.13 -4.75
N GLN A 65 1.22 -1.09 -5.67
CA GLN A 65 1.56 -0.84 -7.07
C GLN A 65 0.41 -0.10 -7.75
N THR A 66 0.73 1.02 -8.39
CA THR A 66 -0.25 1.89 -9.06
C THR A 66 -0.16 1.87 -10.58
N GLU A 67 0.96 1.43 -11.13
CA GLU A 67 1.24 1.41 -12.57
C GLU A 67 1.91 0.08 -12.96
N GLU A 68 1.95 -0.24 -14.24
CA GLU A 68 2.65 -1.42 -14.75
C GLU A 68 4.17 -1.30 -14.55
N GLU A 69 4.85 -2.46 -14.49
CA GLU A 69 6.31 -2.49 -14.41
C GLU A 69 6.92 -2.05 -15.75
N ILE A 70 7.89 -1.14 -15.69
CA ILE A 70 8.66 -0.70 -16.85
C ILE A 70 10.15 -0.81 -16.48
N ASN A 71 10.90 -1.61 -17.24
CA ASN A 71 12.35 -1.81 -17.05
C ASN A 71 12.75 -2.24 -15.62
N GLY A 72 12.02 -3.16 -15.00
CA GLY A 72 12.32 -3.63 -13.65
C GLY A 72 11.92 -2.68 -12.52
N MET A 73 11.33 -1.52 -12.86
CA MET A 73 10.87 -0.51 -11.92
C MET A 73 9.35 -0.42 -11.95
N VAL A 74 8.76 -0.15 -10.81
CA VAL A 74 7.31 0.01 -10.67
C VAL A 74 7.00 1.20 -9.76
N ARG A 75 5.95 1.95 -10.09
CA ARG A 75 5.45 3.01 -9.22
C ARG A 75 4.65 2.40 -8.07
N VAL A 76 5.05 2.72 -6.84
CA VAL A 76 4.37 2.29 -5.62
C VAL A 76 3.92 3.50 -4.81
N ARG A 77 2.84 3.33 -4.05
CA ARG A 77 2.40 4.28 -3.02
C ARG A 77 2.33 3.61 -1.64
N SER A 78 2.64 4.39 -0.61
CA SER A 78 2.43 4.03 0.79
C SER A 78 0.99 4.27 1.24
N ALA A 79 0.64 3.86 2.46
CA ALA A 79 -0.65 4.15 3.09
C ALA A 79 -0.90 5.67 3.24
N GLU A 80 0.15 6.48 3.36
CA GLU A 80 0.09 7.95 3.44
C GLU A 80 0.05 8.61 2.05
N ASN A 81 -0.13 7.83 0.98
CA ASN A 81 -0.09 8.27 -0.41
C ASN A 81 1.23 8.92 -0.86
N ARG A 82 2.33 8.75 -0.10
CA ARG A 82 3.67 9.03 -0.63
C ARG A 82 3.99 8.02 -1.72
N GLN A 83 4.54 8.49 -2.85
CA GLN A 83 4.74 7.68 -4.04
C GLN A 83 6.22 7.63 -4.41
N GLY A 84 6.63 6.61 -5.16
CA GLY A 84 7.99 6.54 -5.68
C GLY A 84 8.20 5.32 -6.58
N TYR A 85 9.30 5.34 -7.34
CA TYR A 85 9.69 4.21 -8.17
C TYR A 85 10.54 3.22 -7.36
N CYS A 86 10.07 1.98 -7.30
CA CYS A 86 10.72 0.89 -6.56
C CYS A 86 11.14 -0.22 -7.54
N PRO A 87 12.33 -0.83 -7.39
CA PRO A 87 12.69 -2.00 -8.17
C PRO A 87 11.80 -3.20 -7.81
N MET A 88 11.15 -3.82 -8.80
CA MET A 88 10.20 -4.93 -8.59
C MET A 88 10.82 -6.12 -7.86
N LYS A 89 12.12 -6.37 -8.03
CA LYS A 89 12.86 -7.44 -7.34
C LYS A 89 12.86 -7.32 -5.80
N TYR A 90 12.53 -6.16 -5.24
CA TYR A 90 12.41 -5.95 -3.79
C TYR A 90 10.96 -5.98 -3.30
N LEU A 91 10.03 -6.40 -4.15
CA LEU A 91 8.60 -6.45 -3.86
C LEU A 91 8.06 -7.87 -4.10
N GLN A 92 7.07 -8.28 -3.31
CA GLN A 92 6.41 -9.57 -3.40
C GLN A 92 4.89 -9.40 -3.28
N GLU A 93 4.11 -10.07 -4.13
CA GLU A 93 2.64 -10.06 -4.04
C GLU A 93 2.14 -10.79 -2.78
N VAL A 94 1.09 -10.24 -2.15
CA VAL A 94 0.50 -10.72 -0.89
C VAL A 94 -0.84 -11.42 -1.06
#